data_AF-A0A969QI67-F1
#
_entry.id   AF-A0A969QI67-F1
#
_cell.length_a   1.000
_cell.length_b   1.000
_cell.length_c   1.000
_cell.angle_alpha   90.00
_cell.angle_beta   90.00
_cell.angle_gamma   90.00
#
_symmetry.space_group_name_H-M   'P 1'
#
loop_
_entity.id
_entity.type
_entity.pdbx_description
1 polymer ?
#
loop_
_entity_poly.entity_id
_entity_poly.type
_entity_poly.pdbx_seq_one_letter_code
_entity_poly.pdbx_strand_id
1 'polypeptide(L)'
;MASIAYALSCLMVKAVWIEGRGKKQIDASTPIGRMWEVLIDSHGQFDWITGKINEPDEVYITIRPGLWTAHFLNQAGSKAKEALYQFGYLALNILKLDPYHDELTLRLAIHLTLDVRIRARDRNPYEYRVKTLLEAVIPEAMIQEARQNSEKARGLFSRWNHALKLLASLGWQPADSGHSGSLELLAPLSVPEAAEAAEAAETTNQSGQSQSQNRVFYTQPYPEWLASESKLKKPRGWIDLWLEHKLMIKPPHPIPERMDSLMNHRKASVKPLKTSAPLTGADVKAARKERRWTQAKLAGTLKVHQSLIAKIESGDRPIRADLETDLRRILDL
;
A
#
# COMPACT_ATOMS: atom_id res chain seq x y z
N MET A 1 18.09 16.03 19.24
CA MET A 1 18.00 15.52 17.85
C MET A 1 19.03 14.42 17.57
N ALA A 2 20.33 14.61 17.83
CA ALA A 2 21.34 13.57 17.62
C ALA A 2 21.08 12.24 18.37
N SER A 3 20.56 12.30 19.61
CA SER A 3 20.18 11.10 20.37
C SER A 3 19.04 10.30 19.70
N ILE A 4 18.08 10.98 19.09
CA ILE A 4 16.95 10.37 18.36
C ILE A 4 17.46 9.74 17.07
N ALA A 5 18.33 10.43 16.32
CA ALA A 5 18.97 9.89 15.13
C ALA A 5 19.83 8.65 15.43
N TYR A 6 20.53 8.67 16.56
CA TYR A 6 21.29 7.51 17.03
C TYR A 6 20.36 6.34 17.38
N ALA A 7 19.26 6.60 18.12
CA ALA A 7 18.26 5.58 18.43
C ALA A 7 17.64 4.96 17.16
N LEU A 8 17.34 5.77 16.15
CA LEU A 8 16.89 5.31 14.83
C LEU A 8 17.91 4.38 14.16
N SER A 9 19.22 4.67 14.28
CA SER A 9 20.30 3.84 13.74
C SER A 9 20.42 2.45 14.38
N CYS A 10 19.87 2.30 15.59
CA CYS A 10 19.88 1.06 16.37
C CYS A 10 18.66 0.18 16.12
N LEU A 11 17.64 0.67 15.41
CA LEU A 11 16.47 -0.13 15.06
C LEU A 11 16.86 -1.24 14.08
N MET A 12 16.58 -2.48 14.47
CA MET A 12 16.79 -3.65 13.62
C MET A 12 15.49 -4.06 12.95
N VAL A 13 15.62 -4.67 11.77
CA VAL A 13 14.54 -5.35 11.08
C VAL A 13 14.95 -6.79 10.82
N LYS A 14 14.05 -7.71 11.18
CA LYS A 14 14.09 -9.10 10.73
C LYS A 14 12.97 -9.27 9.73
N ALA A 15 13.33 -9.56 8.50
CA ALA A 15 12.36 -9.81 7.45
C ALA A 15 12.39 -11.30 7.10
N VAL A 16 11.23 -11.89 6.86
CA VAL A 16 11.09 -13.32 6.55
C VAL A 16 10.27 -13.43 5.27
N TRP A 17 10.83 -14.08 4.24
CA TRP A 17 10.03 -14.49 3.09
C TRP A 17 10.21 -15.97 2.80
N ILE A 18 9.15 -16.57 2.28
CA ILE A 18 9.09 -17.99 1.93
C ILE A 18 9.18 -18.07 0.40
N GLU A 19 10.26 -18.66 -0.10
CA GLU A 19 10.53 -18.83 -1.54
C GLU A 19 9.74 -20.00 -2.13
N GLY A 20 9.43 -21.01 -1.31
CA GLY A 20 8.64 -22.14 -1.72
C GLY A 20 8.25 -23.06 -0.57
N ARG A 21 7.20 -23.86 -0.80
CA ARG A 21 6.82 -24.97 0.08
C ARG A 21 7.14 -26.27 -0.66
N GLY A 22 8.22 -26.93 -0.27
CA GLY A 22 8.51 -28.30 -0.69
C GLY A 22 7.55 -29.29 -0.01
N LYS A 23 7.59 -30.57 -0.43
CA LYS A 23 6.71 -31.62 0.11
C LYS A 23 6.82 -31.82 1.64
N LYS A 24 7.95 -31.43 2.26
CA LYS A 24 8.21 -31.56 3.72
C LYS A 24 9.01 -30.41 4.34
N GLN A 25 9.44 -29.42 3.58
CA GLN A 25 10.29 -28.31 4.07
C GLN A 25 9.88 -26.99 3.43
N ILE A 26 9.99 -25.91 4.19
CA ILE A 26 9.73 -24.55 3.73
C ILE A 26 11.09 -23.93 3.40
N ASP A 27 11.25 -23.48 2.16
CA ASP A 27 12.42 -22.72 1.76
C ASP A 27 12.16 -21.25 2.07
N ALA A 28 12.98 -20.65 2.93
CA ALA A 28 12.77 -19.31 3.44
C ALA A 28 14.08 -18.58 3.69
N SER A 29 14.09 -17.28 3.38
CA SER A 29 15.18 -16.37 3.69
C SER A 29 14.78 -15.45 4.83
N THR A 30 15.69 -15.25 5.78
CA THR A 30 15.46 -14.43 6.98
C THR A 30 16.55 -13.38 7.20
N PRO A 31 16.72 -12.39 6.29
CA PRO A 31 17.71 -11.34 6.50
C PRO A 31 17.43 -10.53 7.76
N ILE A 32 18.49 -10.26 8.51
CA ILE A 32 18.49 -9.41 9.70
C ILE A 32 19.47 -8.28 9.43
N GLY A 33 19.05 -7.04 9.66
CA GLY A 33 19.90 -5.87 9.47
C GLY A 33 19.35 -4.63 10.13
N ARG A 34 20.05 -3.50 9.97
CA ARG A 34 19.56 -2.20 10.40
C ARG A 34 18.38 -1.78 9.54
N MET A 35 17.36 -1.18 10.15
CA MET A 35 16.21 -0.62 9.43
C MET A 35 16.68 0.52 8.52
N TRP A 36 17.52 1.40 9.06
CA TRP A 36 18.12 2.55 8.40
C TRP A 36 19.62 2.59 8.66
N GLU A 37 20.38 3.05 7.67
CA GLU A 37 21.75 3.50 7.87
C GLU A 37 21.71 5.01 8.11
N VAL A 38 22.17 5.42 9.29
CA VAL A 38 22.15 6.82 9.71
C VAL A 38 23.58 7.26 9.97
N LEU A 39 24.00 8.33 9.30
CA LEU A 39 25.24 9.04 9.55
C LEU A 39 24.89 10.36 10.24
N ILE A 40 25.49 10.59 11.40
CA ILE A 40 25.41 11.86 12.14
C ILE A 40 26.78 12.50 12.03
N ASP A 41 26.81 13.66 11.39
CA ASP A 41 28.03 14.44 11.18
C ASP A 41 27.88 15.78 11.93
N SER A 42 28.55 15.88 13.07
CA SER A 42 28.50 17.05 13.95
C SER A 42 29.69 17.96 13.62
N HIS A 43 29.40 19.22 13.32
CA HIS A 43 30.40 20.25 13.02
C HIS A 43 30.45 21.26 14.17
N GLY A 44 31.65 21.62 14.60
CA GLY A 44 31.86 22.61 15.67
C GLY A 44 33.31 22.60 16.14
N GLN A 45 33.58 23.33 17.23
CA GLN A 45 34.93 23.34 17.79
C GLN A 45 35.32 21.96 18.34
N PHE A 46 36.38 21.41 17.76
CA PHE A 46 36.98 20.16 18.21
C PHE A 46 37.88 20.42 19.41
N ASP A 47 37.52 19.87 20.55
CA ASP A 47 38.36 19.91 21.73
C ASP A 47 39.42 18.80 21.65
N TRP A 48 40.67 19.22 21.42
CA TRP A 48 41.83 18.33 21.29
C TRP A 48 42.16 17.56 22.57
N ILE A 49 41.68 18.01 23.74
CA ILE A 49 41.91 17.33 25.02
C ILE A 49 40.88 16.22 25.23
N THR A 50 39.60 16.50 24.95
CA THR A 50 38.52 15.52 25.13
C THR A 50 38.28 14.63 23.91
N GLY A 51 38.85 14.99 22.75
CA GLY A 51 38.69 14.26 21.49
C GLY A 51 37.27 14.32 20.94
N LYS A 52 36.49 15.33 21.33
CA LYS A 52 35.05 15.44 21.05
C LYS A 52 34.67 16.86 20.68
N ILE A 53 33.55 16.97 19.99
CA ILE A 53 32.84 18.24 19.76
C ILE A 53 31.73 18.29 20.82
N ASN A 54 31.92 19.11 21.85
CA ASN A 54 31.00 19.15 22.99
C ASN A 54 29.75 20.01 22.69
N GLU A 55 29.91 21.05 21.89
CA GLU A 55 28.85 21.97 21.46
C GLU A 55 28.95 22.18 19.94
N PRO A 56 28.30 21.31 19.14
CA PRO A 56 28.32 21.46 17.69
C PRO A 56 27.49 22.67 17.26
N ASP A 57 28.06 23.48 16.39
CA ASP A 57 27.39 24.61 15.73
C ASP A 57 26.34 24.10 14.72
N GLU A 58 26.65 22.99 14.04
CA GLU A 58 25.78 22.37 13.04
C GLU A 58 25.77 20.84 13.15
N VAL A 59 24.64 20.21 12.82
CA VAL A 59 24.53 18.74 12.78
C VAL A 59 23.84 18.31 11.48
N TYR A 60 24.58 17.60 10.64
CA TYR A 60 24.05 17.00 9.41
C TYR A 60 23.66 15.54 9.68
N ILE A 61 22.43 15.18 9.33
CA ILE A 61 21.92 13.81 9.48
C ILE A 61 21.62 13.27 8.09
N THR A 62 22.41 12.29 7.64
CA THR A 62 22.18 11.58 6.38
C THR A 62 21.55 10.23 6.67
N ILE A 63 20.43 9.92 6.01
CA ILE A 63 19.67 8.68 6.21
C ILE A 63 19.61 7.92 4.89
N ARG A 64 19.94 6.63 4.93
CA ARG A 64 19.81 5.69 3.81
C ARG A 64 19.00 4.46 4.22
N PRO A 65 18.28 3.81 3.31
CA PRO A 65 17.62 2.54 3.59
C PRO A 65 18.66 1.47 3.92
N GLY A 66 18.38 0.62 4.91
CA GLY A 66 19.27 -0.49 5.24
C GLY A 66 19.30 -1.59 4.15
N LEU A 67 20.33 -2.43 4.19
CA LEU A 67 20.57 -3.50 3.21
C LEU A 67 19.41 -4.48 3.02
N TRP A 68 18.54 -4.64 4.03
CA TRP A 68 17.33 -5.47 3.90
C TRP A 68 16.51 -5.06 2.67
N THR A 69 16.46 -3.77 2.34
CA THR A 69 15.71 -3.26 1.18
C THR A 69 16.19 -3.81 -0.15
N ALA A 70 17.46 -4.22 -0.28
CA ALA A 70 18.00 -4.84 -1.49
C ALA A 70 17.25 -6.14 -1.86
N HIS A 71 16.60 -6.77 -0.89
CA HIS A 71 15.82 -7.97 -1.10
C HIS A 71 14.30 -7.75 -1.25
N PHE A 72 13.77 -6.57 -0.94
CA PHE A 72 12.31 -6.30 -0.95
C PHE A 72 11.87 -5.13 -1.82
N LEU A 73 12.78 -4.21 -2.12
CA LEU A 73 12.55 -3.00 -2.91
C LEU A 73 13.43 -2.98 -4.17
N ASN A 74 13.92 -4.13 -4.61
CA ASN A 74 14.77 -4.27 -5.79
C ASN A 74 13.98 -4.78 -7.01
N GLN A 75 13.60 -3.85 -7.90
CA GLN A 75 12.84 -4.18 -9.11
C GLN A 75 13.63 -5.07 -10.09
N ALA A 76 14.94 -4.84 -10.23
CA ALA A 76 15.80 -5.66 -11.09
C ALA A 76 15.93 -7.08 -10.54
N GLY A 77 16.16 -7.22 -9.23
CA GLY A 77 16.18 -8.51 -8.54
C GLY A 77 14.83 -9.24 -8.63
N SER A 78 13.70 -8.52 -8.61
CA SER A 78 12.38 -9.13 -8.83
C SER A 78 12.18 -9.70 -10.23
N LYS A 79 12.68 -9.01 -11.28
CA LYS A 79 12.69 -9.57 -12.64
C LYS A 79 13.58 -10.81 -12.74
N ALA A 80 14.70 -10.82 -12.00
CA ALA A 80 15.62 -11.96 -11.92
C ALA A 80 15.15 -13.09 -10.99
N LYS A 81 14.05 -12.91 -10.24
CA LYS A 81 13.55 -13.81 -9.17
C LYS A 81 14.53 -14.01 -8.00
N GLU A 82 15.39 -13.03 -7.75
CA GLU A 82 16.39 -13.02 -6.66
C GLU A 82 16.00 -12.07 -5.52
N ALA A 83 14.98 -11.23 -5.73
CA ALA A 83 14.44 -10.31 -4.73
C ALA A 83 12.93 -10.15 -4.90
N LEU A 84 12.25 -9.72 -3.84
CA LEU A 84 10.90 -9.20 -3.94
C LEU A 84 10.95 -7.72 -4.36
N TYR A 85 9.94 -7.30 -5.12
CA TYR A 85 9.66 -5.89 -5.34
C TYR A 85 8.21 -5.64 -4.93
N GLN A 86 8.03 -5.26 -3.67
CA GLN A 86 6.72 -5.02 -3.09
C GLN A 86 6.73 -3.73 -2.28
N PHE A 87 5.91 -2.77 -2.70
CA PHE A 87 5.66 -1.55 -1.94
C PHE A 87 4.15 -1.31 -1.83
N GLY A 88 3.75 -0.61 -0.78
CA GLY A 88 2.40 -0.07 -0.61
C GLY A 88 2.41 1.43 -0.87
N TYR A 89 1.24 1.98 -1.21
CA TYR A 89 1.05 3.42 -1.14
C TYR A 89 0.67 3.79 0.28
N LEU A 90 1.05 4.98 0.76
CA LEU A 90 0.52 5.56 2.00
C LEU A 90 0.03 6.96 1.68
N ALA A 91 -1.18 7.32 2.11
CA ALA A 91 -1.69 8.66 1.89
C ALA A 91 -0.88 9.65 2.72
N LEU A 92 -0.27 10.65 2.07
CA LEU A 92 0.59 11.63 2.74
C LEU A 92 -0.13 12.37 3.88
N ASN A 93 -1.44 12.61 3.72
CA ASN A 93 -2.26 13.25 4.74
C ASN A 93 -2.32 12.48 6.07
N ILE A 94 -2.09 11.15 6.07
CA ILE A 94 -2.03 10.34 7.30
C ILE A 94 -0.84 10.78 8.16
N LEU A 95 0.26 11.23 7.56
CA LEU A 95 1.44 11.70 8.28
C LEU A 95 1.22 13.04 9.00
N LYS A 96 0.09 13.71 8.76
CA LYS A 96 -0.30 14.93 9.49
C LYS A 96 -0.99 14.63 10.82
N LEU A 97 -1.37 13.38 11.08
CA LEU A 97 -1.98 12.98 12.34
C LEU A 97 -0.95 13.06 13.46
N ASP A 98 -1.39 13.56 14.62
CA ASP A 98 -0.59 13.50 15.82
C ASP A 98 -0.60 12.06 16.36
N PRO A 99 0.55 11.34 16.42
CA PRO A 99 0.59 9.97 16.89
C PRO A 99 0.22 9.82 18.37
N TYR A 100 0.32 10.87 19.18
CA TYR A 100 0.01 10.84 20.61
C TYR A 100 -1.48 11.08 20.89
N HIS A 101 -2.14 11.89 20.08
CA HIS A 101 -3.55 12.24 20.28
C HIS A 101 -4.51 11.42 19.40
N ASP A 102 -4.09 11.08 18.18
CA ASP A 102 -4.92 10.40 17.19
C ASP A 102 -4.39 9.00 16.86
N GLU A 103 -3.79 8.34 17.86
CA GLU A 103 -3.15 7.03 17.75
C GLU A 103 -4.04 5.99 17.04
N LEU A 104 -5.32 5.88 17.45
CA LEU A 104 -6.25 4.91 16.87
C LEU A 104 -6.51 5.19 15.39
N THR A 105 -6.70 6.47 15.04
CA THR A 105 -6.89 6.93 13.66
C THR A 105 -5.68 6.58 12.81
N LEU A 106 -4.48 6.88 13.31
CA LEU A 106 -3.23 6.62 12.61
C LEU A 106 -3.04 5.12 12.36
N ARG A 107 -3.24 4.29 13.40
CA ARG A 107 -3.13 2.83 13.27
C ARG A 107 -4.16 2.27 12.28
N LEU A 108 -5.42 2.74 12.34
CA LEU A 108 -6.45 2.35 11.37
C LEU A 108 -6.07 2.76 9.95
N ALA A 109 -5.63 3.99 9.74
CA ALA A 109 -5.27 4.49 8.42
C ALA A 109 -4.13 3.68 7.79
N ILE A 110 -3.09 3.36 8.58
CA ILE A 110 -1.98 2.51 8.15
C ILE A 110 -2.48 1.09 7.84
N HIS A 111 -3.25 0.49 8.76
CA HIS A 111 -3.76 -0.88 8.59
C HIS A 111 -4.64 -1.01 7.36
N LEU A 112 -5.64 -0.14 7.20
CA LEU A 112 -6.53 -0.12 6.04
C LEU A 112 -5.75 0.02 4.74
N THR A 113 -4.74 0.89 4.72
CA THR A 113 -3.91 1.10 3.53
C THR A 113 -3.13 -0.15 3.13
N LEU A 114 -2.58 -0.88 4.10
CA LEU A 114 -1.87 -2.14 3.86
C LEU A 114 -2.83 -3.25 3.44
N ASP A 115 -3.96 -3.36 4.14
CA ASP A 115 -4.92 -4.44 3.99
C ASP A 115 -5.64 -4.37 2.65
N VAL A 116 -5.89 -3.16 2.14
CA VAL A 116 -6.49 -2.97 0.82
C VAL A 116 -5.69 -3.69 -0.29
N ARG A 117 -4.35 -3.73 -0.22
CA ARG A 117 -3.54 -4.46 -1.21
C ARG A 117 -3.73 -5.97 -1.11
N ILE A 118 -3.90 -6.49 0.11
CA ILE A 118 -4.12 -7.91 0.37
C ILE A 118 -5.50 -8.31 -0.16
N ARG A 119 -6.50 -7.50 0.13
CA ARG A 119 -7.90 -7.70 -0.24
C ARG A 119 -8.25 -7.27 -1.65
N ALA A 120 -7.33 -6.68 -2.40
CA ALA A 120 -7.62 -6.14 -3.73
C ALA A 120 -8.21 -7.18 -4.71
N ARG A 121 -8.01 -8.48 -4.44
CA ARG A 121 -8.56 -9.60 -5.22
C ARG A 121 -9.94 -10.07 -4.76
N ASP A 122 -10.40 -9.61 -3.60
CA ASP A 122 -11.68 -9.99 -3.04
C ASP A 122 -12.82 -9.28 -3.77
N ARG A 123 -14.02 -9.87 -3.70
CA ARG A 123 -15.23 -9.26 -4.30
C ARG A 123 -15.58 -7.93 -3.65
N ASN A 124 -15.26 -7.75 -2.36
CA ASN A 124 -15.51 -6.53 -1.61
C ASN A 124 -14.24 -6.10 -0.83
N PRO A 125 -13.26 -5.45 -1.49
CA PRO A 125 -11.97 -5.13 -0.88
C PRO A 125 -12.04 -4.07 0.23
N TYR A 126 -13.17 -3.38 0.35
CA TYR A 126 -13.35 -2.25 1.27
C TYR A 126 -14.33 -2.54 2.41
N GLU A 127 -14.87 -3.76 2.49
CA GLU A 127 -15.76 -4.16 3.58
C GLU A 127 -14.96 -4.73 4.75
N TYR A 128 -15.25 -4.22 5.93
CA TYR A 128 -14.62 -4.61 7.18
C TYR A 128 -15.67 -4.85 8.25
N ARG A 129 -15.28 -5.60 9.28
CA ARG A 129 -16.03 -5.73 10.54
C ARG A 129 -15.31 -4.92 11.61
N VAL A 130 -16.06 -4.21 12.46
CA VAL A 130 -15.50 -3.38 13.54
C VAL A 130 -14.54 -4.20 14.41
N LYS A 131 -14.98 -5.39 14.85
CA LYS A 131 -14.18 -6.32 15.66
C LYS A 131 -12.82 -6.60 15.02
N THR A 132 -12.82 -7.05 13.76
CA THR A 132 -11.59 -7.44 13.05
C THR A 132 -10.63 -6.26 12.88
N LEU A 133 -11.13 -5.05 12.64
CA LEU A 133 -10.29 -3.88 12.55
C LEU A 133 -9.69 -3.50 13.90
N LEU A 134 -10.49 -3.53 14.98
CA LEU A 134 -9.99 -3.26 16.32
C LEU A 134 -8.94 -4.27 16.75
N GLU A 135 -9.19 -5.57 16.55
CA GLU A 135 -8.23 -6.64 16.84
C GLU A 135 -6.89 -6.46 16.10
N ALA A 136 -6.93 -5.86 14.91
CA ALA A 136 -5.72 -5.61 14.13
C ALA A 136 -4.91 -4.38 14.61
N VAL A 137 -5.53 -3.43 15.31
CA VAL A 137 -4.91 -2.13 15.63
C VAL A 137 -4.77 -1.84 17.13
N ILE A 138 -5.48 -2.56 18.00
CA ILE A 138 -5.37 -2.44 19.45
C ILE A 138 -5.21 -3.81 20.13
N PRO A 139 -4.56 -3.86 21.31
CA PRO A 139 -4.49 -5.08 22.11
C PRO A 139 -5.86 -5.69 22.44
N GLU A 140 -5.96 -7.02 22.31
CA GLU A 140 -7.17 -7.80 22.63
C GLU A 140 -7.68 -7.54 24.06
N ALA A 141 -6.75 -7.37 25.01
CA ALA A 141 -7.09 -7.07 26.40
C ALA A 141 -7.99 -5.84 26.57
N MET A 142 -7.78 -4.78 25.76
CA MET A 142 -8.64 -3.59 25.79
C MET A 142 -10.05 -3.87 25.27
N ILE A 143 -10.19 -4.75 24.27
CA ILE A 143 -11.49 -5.14 23.73
C ILE A 143 -12.25 -5.94 24.78
N GLN A 144 -11.58 -6.88 25.45
CA GLN A 144 -12.17 -7.68 26.53
C GLN A 144 -12.55 -6.83 27.75
N GLU A 145 -11.71 -5.88 28.15
CA GLU A 145 -12.02 -4.92 29.22
C GLU A 145 -13.26 -4.07 28.86
N ALA A 146 -13.36 -3.62 27.61
CA ALA A 146 -14.50 -2.88 27.11
C ALA A 146 -15.80 -3.72 27.08
N ARG A 147 -15.73 -5.05 26.95
CA ARG A 147 -16.91 -5.92 27.05
C ARG A 147 -17.42 -6.04 28.48
N GLN A 148 -16.52 -6.03 29.45
CA GLN A 148 -16.85 -6.21 30.87
C GLN A 148 -17.23 -4.89 31.57
N ASN A 149 -16.63 -3.77 31.15
CA ASN A 149 -16.82 -2.47 31.78
C ASN A 149 -17.50 -1.45 30.85
N SER A 150 -18.67 -0.95 31.27
CA SER A 150 -19.49 -0.03 30.46
C SER A 150 -18.87 1.36 30.24
N GLU A 151 -17.97 1.81 31.12
CA GLU A 151 -17.25 3.07 30.96
C GLU A 151 -16.17 2.91 29.89
N LYS A 152 -15.39 1.82 29.98
CA LYS A 152 -14.38 1.45 28.99
C LYS A 152 -15.00 1.21 27.62
N ALA A 153 -16.17 0.57 27.57
CA ALA A 153 -16.98 0.43 26.35
C ALA A 153 -17.28 1.77 25.70
N ARG A 154 -17.76 2.75 26.48
CA ARG A 154 -18.07 4.10 25.99
C ARG A 154 -16.82 4.83 25.52
N GLY A 155 -15.73 4.73 26.27
CA GLY A 155 -14.44 5.32 25.90
C GLY A 155 -13.92 4.78 24.57
N LEU A 156 -13.92 3.46 24.39
CA LEU A 156 -13.50 2.81 23.15
C LEU A 156 -14.38 3.22 21.96
N PHE A 157 -15.70 3.23 22.15
CA PHE A 157 -16.65 3.67 21.11
C PHE A 157 -16.47 5.14 20.74
N SER A 158 -16.20 6.01 21.73
CA SER A 158 -15.93 7.43 21.49
C SER A 158 -14.65 7.62 20.66
N ARG A 159 -13.56 6.94 21.06
CA ARG A 159 -12.28 6.93 20.31
C ARG A 159 -12.47 6.42 18.88
N TRP A 160 -13.26 5.38 18.70
CA TRP A 160 -13.58 4.84 17.37
C TRP A 160 -14.33 5.86 16.50
N ASN A 161 -15.39 6.48 17.03
CA ASN A 161 -16.14 7.48 16.27
C ASN A 161 -15.30 8.72 15.93
N HIS A 162 -14.45 9.16 16.86
CA HIS A 162 -13.46 10.20 16.60
C HIS A 162 -12.51 9.80 15.46
N ALA A 163 -11.99 8.56 15.50
CA ALA A 163 -11.13 8.06 14.44
C ALA A 163 -11.83 8.00 13.08
N LEU A 164 -13.08 7.55 13.01
CA LEU A 164 -13.85 7.58 11.77
C LEU A 164 -14.04 9.01 11.24
N LYS A 165 -14.36 9.97 12.10
CA LYS A 165 -14.47 11.39 11.70
C LYS A 165 -13.17 11.93 11.12
N LEU A 166 -12.05 11.63 11.75
CA LEU A 166 -10.74 12.04 11.24
C LEU A 166 -10.37 11.32 9.94
N LEU A 167 -10.69 10.03 9.78
CA LEU A 167 -10.52 9.36 8.49
C LEU A 167 -11.34 10.07 7.40
N ALA A 168 -12.59 10.43 7.68
CA ALA A 168 -13.42 11.17 6.73
C ALA A 168 -12.80 12.53 6.37
N SER A 169 -12.26 13.27 7.34
CA SER A 169 -11.58 14.56 7.08
C SER A 169 -10.28 14.40 6.27
N LEU A 170 -9.61 13.25 6.40
CA LEU A 170 -8.43 12.88 5.60
C LEU A 170 -8.77 12.38 4.19
N GLY A 171 -10.06 12.38 3.81
CA GLY A 171 -10.52 12.03 2.47
C GLY A 171 -10.89 10.56 2.27
N TRP A 172 -10.96 9.77 3.34
CA TRP A 172 -11.51 8.41 3.28
C TRP A 172 -13.02 8.48 3.04
N GLN A 173 -13.56 7.55 2.25
CA GLN A 173 -14.94 7.61 1.78
C GLN A 173 -15.75 6.36 2.17
N PRO A 174 -17.04 6.51 2.52
CA PRO A 174 -17.96 5.38 2.53
C PRO A 174 -18.19 4.89 1.09
N ALA A 175 -18.48 3.60 0.89
CA ALA A 175 -18.53 3.07 -0.47
C ALA A 175 -19.69 3.57 -1.34
N ASP A 176 -20.73 4.12 -0.73
CA ASP A 176 -21.91 4.63 -1.42
C ASP A 176 -21.72 6.03 -2.06
N SER A 177 -20.50 6.57 -2.09
CA SER A 177 -20.15 7.78 -2.87
C SER A 177 -20.03 7.52 -4.39
N GLY A 178 -20.88 6.66 -4.94
CA GLY A 178 -20.90 6.32 -6.35
C GLY A 178 -21.60 7.36 -7.21
N HIS A 179 -21.11 8.60 -7.29
CA HIS A 179 -21.47 9.56 -8.35
C HIS A 179 -20.20 10.26 -8.87
N SER A 180 -19.51 9.64 -9.81
CA SER A 180 -18.81 10.33 -10.91
C SER A 180 -18.45 9.30 -11.97
N GLY A 181 -19.45 8.93 -12.76
CA GLY A 181 -19.30 8.13 -13.96
C GLY A 181 -20.29 8.68 -14.99
N SER A 182 -19.74 9.37 -15.99
CA SER A 182 -20.31 9.60 -17.31
C SER A 182 -21.69 10.28 -17.39
N LEU A 183 -21.66 11.59 -17.68
CA LEU A 183 -22.64 12.19 -18.58
C LEU A 183 -21.87 12.78 -19.76
N GLU A 184 -21.68 11.95 -20.80
CA GLU A 184 -21.69 12.46 -22.16
C GLU A 184 -23.06 13.13 -22.37
N LEU A 185 -23.08 14.45 -22.48
CA LEU A 185 -24.17 15.12 -23.17
C LEU A 185 -23.57 16.13 -24.15
N LEU A 186 -23.53 15.67 -25.39
CA LEU A 186 -23.61 16.41 -26.65
C LEU A 186 -23.92 17.92 -26.49
N ALA A 187 -23.03 18.75 -27.02
CA ALA A 187 -23.44 20.06 -27.56
C ALA A 187 -24.39 19.82 -28.77
N PRO A 188 -25.29 20.77 -29.08
CA PRO A 188 -24.85 21.85 -29.95
C PRO A 188 -25.42 23.24 -29.66
N LEU A 189 -24.55 24.23 -29.90
CA LEU A 189 -24.74 25.53 -30.57
C LEU A 189 -26.11 26.24 -30.47
N SER A 190 -26.10 27.44 -29.87
CA SER A 190 -26.72 28.69 -30.38
C SER A 190 -26.15 29.88 -29.59
N VAL A 191 -25.78 30.96 -30.28
CA VAL A 191 -25.22 32.25 -29.78
C VAL A 191 -25.99 33.36 -30.53
N PRO A 192 -25.94 34.65 -30.16
CA PRO A 192 -26.22 35.38 -28.90
C PRO A 192 -27.34 36.44 -29.09
N GLU A 193 -27.82 37.10 -28.03
CA GLU A 193 -28.40 38.46 -28.17
C GLU A 193 -28.33 39.25 -26.85
N ALA A 194 -28.40 40.57 -26.96
CA ALA A 194 -27.71 41.58 -26.14
C ALA A 194 -28.58 42.29 -25.07
N ALA A 195 -27.88 43.07 -24.22
CA ALA A 195 -28.36 44.25 -23.46
C ALA A 195 -29.35 43.95 -22.30
N GLU A 196 -29.44 44.68 -21.18
CA GLU A 196 -28.87 45.95 -20.72
C GLU A 196 -29.05 46.05 -19.18
N ALA A 197 -28.63 47.18 -18.61
CA ALA A 197 -28.39 47.53 -17.22
C ALA A 197 -29.59 47.58 -16.22
N ALA A 198 -29.19 47.70 -14.93
CA ALA A 198 -29.85 48.41 -13.82
C ALA A 198 -31.04 47.69 -13.12
N GLU A 199 -31.33 47.81 -11.82
CA GLU A 199 -30.69 48.27 -10.57
C GLU A 199 -31.74 47.96 -9.46
N ALA A 200 -31.32 47.91 -8.20
CA ALA A 200 -32.13 48.00 -6.97
C ALA A 200 -32.84 46.75 -6.39
N ALA A 201 -32.28 46.36 -5.23
CA ALA A 201 -32.94 46.05 -3.95
C ALA A 201 -34.00 44.93 -3.87
N GLU A 202 -33.65 43.83 -3.18
CA GLU A 202 -34.26 43.50 -1.88
C GLU A 202 -33.57 42.30 -1.23
N THR A 203 -33.32 42.47 0.08
CA THR A 203 -32.92 41.48 1.08
C THR A 203 -33.61 40.13 0.94
N THR A 204 -32.84 39.05 0.76
CA THR A 204 -33.21 37.72 1.29
C THR A 204 -31.95 36.90 1.57
N ASN A 205 -31.75 36.65 2.86
CA ASN A 205 -30.92 35.63 3.51
C ASN A 205 -30.29 34.57 2.58
N GLN A 206 -28.98 34.69 2.35
CA GLN A 206 -28.16 33.55 1.97
C GLN A 206 -27.82 32.72 3.22
N SER A 207 -28.80 31.95 3.71
CA SER A 207 -28.55 30.76 4.52
C SER A 207 -28.39 29.56 3.57
N GLY A 208 -27.33 29.60 2.77
CA GLY A 208 -26.92 28.51 1.88
C GLY A 208 -26.23 27.40 2.66
N GLN A 209 -27.03 26.55 3.30
CA GLN A 209 -26.78 25.12 3.52
C GLN A 209 -25.33 24.69 3.83
N SER A 210 -24.97 24.79 5.12
CA SER A 210 -23.96 23.92 5.72
C SER A 210 -24.41 22.46 5.60
N GLN A 211 -24.04 21.79 4.52
CA GLN A 211 -24.13 20.33 4.43
C GLN A 211 -23.17 19.71 5.46
N SER A 212 -23.70 19.43 6.64
CA SER A 212 -23.13 18.57 7.66
C SER A 212 -23.02 17.14 7.12
N GLN A 213 -22.00 16.90 6.27
CA GLN A 213 -21.67 15.58 5.75
C GLN A 213 -21.04 14.71 6.85
N ASN A 214 -21.87 14.21 7.76
CA ASN A 214 -21.50 13.14 8.67
C ASN A 214 -21.46 11.84 7.85
N ARG A 215 -20.34 11.60 7.14
CA ARG A 215 -20.17 10.45 6.24
C ARG A 215 -20.17 9.16 7.04
N VAL A 216 -21.26 8.40 6.96
CA VAL A 216 -21.43 7.15 7.72
C VAL A 216 -20.72 6.02 6.99
N PHE A 217 -19.71 5.42 7.63
CA PHE A 217 -19.01 4.25 7.10
C PHE A 217 -19.76 2.93 7.31
N TYR A 218 -20.75 2.88 8.21
CA TYR A 218 -21.51 1.67 8.50
C TYR A 218 -22.41 1.27 7.33
N THR A 219 -22.45 -0.04 7.02
CA THR A 219 -23.30 -0.58 5.97
C THR A 219 -24.76 -0.65 6.42
N GLN A 220 -25.69 -0.26 5.55
CA GLN A 220 -27.12 -0.40 5.85
C GLN A 220 -27.59 -1.86 5.78
N PRO A 221 -28.59 -2.26 6.60
CA PRO A 221 -29.21 -1.48 7.67
C PRO A 221 -28.29 -1.41 8.91
N TYR A 222 -28.09 -0.21 9.46
CA TYR A 222 -27.36 -0.03 10.72
C TYR A 222 -28.27 0.64 11.78
N PRO A 223 -28.14 0.28 13.06
CA PRO A 223 -28.91 0.89 14.14
C PRO A 223 -28.65 2.39 14.30
N GLU A 224 -29.70 3.19 14.46
CA GLU A 224 -29.61 4.64 14.63
C GLU A 224 -28.80 5.07 15.86
N TRP A 225 -28.67 4.23 16.89
CA TRP A 225 -27.84 4.50 18.08
C TRP A 225 -26.33 4.50 17.79
N LEU A 226 -25.90 4.01 16.62
CA LEU A 226 -24.51 4.07 16.18
C LEU A 226 -24.12 5.41 15.55
N ALA A 227 -25.09 6.23 15.14
CA ALA A 227 -24.79 7.53 14.57
C ALA A 227 -24.07 8.40 15.61
N SER A 228 -23.03 9.13 15.19
CA SER A 228 -22.19 9.90 16.12
C SER A 228 -22.97 10.97 16.90
N GLU A 229 -24.12 11.42 16.39
CA GLU A 229 -24.96 12.45 16.99
C GLU A 229 -26.23 11.87 17.66
N SER A 230 -26.35 10.54 17.68
CA SER A 230 -27.51 9.88 18.24
C SER A 230 -27.61 10.09 19.75
N LYS A 231 -28.73 10.64 20.20
CA LYS A 231 -29.10 10.72 21.62
C LYS A 231 -29.83 9.46 22.10
N LEU A 232 -29.98 8.45 21.25
CA LEU A 232 -30.72 7.23 21.57
C LEU A 232 -30.00 6.41 22.64
N LYS A 233 -30.79 5.80 23.52
CA LYS A 233 -30.28 4.92 24.56
C LYS A 233 -29.76 3.63 23.91
N LYS A 234 -28.51 3.28 24.21
CA LYS A 234 -27.89 2.05 23.69
C LYS A 234 -28.55 0.81 24.31
N PRO A 235 -28.82 -0.23 23.52
CA PRO A 235 -29.43 -1.47 24.02
C PRO A 235 -28.50 -2.22 24.99
N ARG A 236 -29.05 -3.19 25.74
CA ARG A 236 -28.23 -4.08 26.57
C ARG A 236 -27.36 -4.95 25.66
N GLY A 237 -26.07 -5.10 26.00
CA GLY A 237 -25.11 -5.84 25.15
C GLY A 237 -24.72 -5.10 23.86
N TRP A 238 -24.94 -3.79 23.77
CA TRP A 238 -24.64 -3.01 22.56
C TRP A 238 -23.19 -3.10 22.09
N ILE A 239 -22.24 -3.37 22.98
CA ILE A 239 -20.82 -3.50 22.62
C ILE A 239 -20.60 -4.68 21.66
N ASP A 240 -21.18 -5.84 21.94
CA ASP A 240 -21.05 -7.02 21.09
C ASP A 240 -21.77 -6.81 19.76
N LEU A 241 -22.96 -6.19 19.81
CA LEU A 241 -23.66 -5.78 18.59
C LEU A 241 -22.77 -4.88 17.75
N TRP A 242 -22.23 -3.80 18.31
CA TRP A 242 -21.34 -2.86 17.63
C TRP A 242 -20.11 -3.54 17.01
N LEU A 243 -19.44 -4.41 17.76
CA LEU A 243 -18.26 -5.13 17.28
C LEU A 243 -18.56 -6.00 16.04
N GLU A 244 -19.76 -6.54 15.92
CA GLU A 244 -20.18 -7.35 14.78
C GLU A 244 -20.62 -6.51 13.56
N HIS A 245 -20.74 -5.19 13.68
CA HIS A 245 -21.17 -4.35 12.56
C HIS A 245 -20.13 -4.32 11.44
N LYS A 246 -20.67 -4.25 10.22
CA LYS A 246 -19.90 -4.07 9.01
C LYS A 246 -19.80 -2.60 8.63
N LEU A 247 -18.71 -2.27 7.97
CA LEU A 247 -18.40 -0.95 7.48
C LEU A 247 -17.69 -1.02 6.14
N MET A 248 -17.87 0.03 5.34
CA MET A 248 -17.25 0.20 4.05
C MET A 248 -16.34 1.41 4.08
N ILE A 249 -15.03 1.19 4.03
CA ILE A 249 -14.02 2.26 4.05
C ILE A 249 -13.16 2.18 2.79
N LYS A 250 -13.32 3.15 1.90
CA LYS A 250 -12.48 3.35 0.71
C LYS A 250 -11.32 4.30 1.04
N PRO A 251 -10.07 3.96 0.64
CA PRO A 251 -8.92 4.84 0.82
C PRO A 251 -9.04 6.11 -0.04
N PRO A 252 -8.38 7.21 0.37
CA PRO A 252 -8.41 8.45 -0.39
C PRO A 252 -7.74 8.32 -1.76
N HIS A 253 -8.17 9.14 -2.72
CA HIS A 253 -7.49 9.27 -4.01
C HIS A 253 -6.03 9.75 -3.80
N PRO A 254 -5.07 9.30 -4.63
CA PRO A 254 -5.20 8.41 -5.79
C PRO A 254 -4.93 6.92 -5.46
N ILE A 255 -5.07 6.47 -4.20
CA ILE A 255 -4.72 5.09 -3.82
C ILE A 255 -5.54 4.04 -4.59
N PRO A 256 -6.88 4.15 -4.70
CA PRO A 256 -7.68 3.19 -5.49
C PRO A 256 -7.20 3.05 -6.95
N GLU A 257 -7.02 4.16 -7.66
CA GLU A 257 -6.59 4.17 -9.07
C GLU A 257 -5.21 3.52 -9.28
N ARG A 258 -4.28 3.81 -8.36
CA ARG A 258 -2.93 3.23 -8.40
C ARG A 258 -2.95 1.73 -8.14
N MET A 259 -3.83 1.26 -7.27
CA MET A 259 -4.02 -0.17 -7.04
C MET A 259 -4.65 -0.86 -8.26
N ASP A 260 -5.66 -0.27 -8.87
CA ASP A 260 -6.30 -0.81 -10.08
C ASP A 260 -5.27 -0.95 -11.20
N SER A 261 -4.41 0.06 -11.36
CA SER A 261 -3.28 0.02 -12.29
C SER A 261 -2.33 -1.16 -12.00
N LEU A 262 -1.94 -1.36 -10.74
CA LEU A 262 -1.09 -2.49 -10.33
C LEU A 262 -1.74 -3.86 -10.58
N MET A 263 -3.06 -3.96 -10.39
CA MET A 263 -3.80 -5.20 -10.65
C MET A 263 -3.95 -5.49 -12.13
N ASN A 264 -4.21 -4.46 -12.93
CA ASN A 264 -4.39 -4.57 -14.38
C ASN A 264 -3.07 -4.87 -15.10
N HIS A 265 -1.94 -4.30 -14.67
CA HIS A 265 -0.61 -4.65 -15.21
C HIS A 265 -0.24 -6.12 -14.98
N ARG A 266 -0.72 -6.75 -13.90
CA ARG A 266 -0.52 -8.19 -13.67
C ARG A 266 -1.40 -9.06 -14.60
N LYS A 267 -2.59 -8.59 -14.99
CA LYS A 267 -3.46 -9.31 -15.94
C LYS A 267 -3.02 -9.11 -17.40
N ALA A 268 -2.42 -7.97 -17.74
CA ALA A 268 -1.94 -7.65 -19.09
C ALA A 268 -0.67 -8.42 -19.53
N SER A 269 -0.07 -9.23 -18.64
CA SER A 269 1.09 -10.08 -18.95
C SER A 269 0.72 -11.43 -19.61
N VAL A 270 -0.52 -11.61 -20.05
CA VAL A 270 -0.89 -12.69 -20.98
C VAL A 270 -1.35 -12.04 -22.29
N LYS A 271 -0.46 -11.28 -22.93
CA LYS A 271 -0.57 -11.16 -24.38
C LYS A 271 -0.22 -12.54 -24.94
N PRO A 272 -1.11 -13.21 -25.69
CA PRO A 272 -0.67 -14.35 -26.48
C PRO A 272 0.45 -13.81 -27.36
N LEU A 273 1.66 -14.37 -27.23
CA LEU A 273 2.75 -14.05 -28.14
C LEU A 273 2.17 -14.25 -29.54
N LYS A 274 2.20 -13.19 -30.35
CA LYS A 274 2.01 -13.31 -31.79
C LYS A 274 2.90 -14.46 -32.22
N THR A 275 2.32 -15.40 -32.95
CA THR A 275 2.99 -16.52 -33.63
C THR A 275 4.06 -15.93 -34.54
N SER A 276 5.22 -15.60 -33.99
CA SER A 276 6.42 -15.29 -34.75
C SER A 276 7.11 -16.61 -35.08
N ALA A 277 7.81 -16.62 -36.21
CA ALA A 277 8.50 -17.76 -36.78
C ALA A 277 9.19 -18.66 -35.74
N PRO A 278 9.34 -19.98 -36.02
CA PRO A 278 9.98 -20.92 -35.11
C PRO A 278 11.34 -20.39 -34.63
N LEU A 279 11.53 -20.34 -33.32
CA LEU A 279 12.73 -19.78 -32.70
C LEU A 279 13.98 -20.54 -33.17
N THR A 280 14.97 -19.85 -33.72
CA THR A 280 16.20 -20.50 -34.18
C THR A 280 17.30 -20.45 -33.10
N GLY A 281 18.27 -21.36 -33.20
CA GLY A 281 19.45 -21.37 -32.32
C GLY A 281 20.28 -20.08 -32.41
N ALA A 282 20.26 -19.42 -33.57
CA ALA A 282 20.93 -18.14 -33.78
C ALA A 282 20.27 -17.02 -32.97
N ASP A 283 18.93 -17.00 -32.91
CA ASP A 283 18.16 -16.02 -32.14
C ASP A 283 18.43 -16.15 -30.64
N VAL A 284 18.48 -17.39 -30.14
CA VAL A 284 18.83 -17.69 -28.74
C VAL A 284 20.24 -17.17 -28.41
N LYS A 285 21.20 -17.39 -29.31
CA LYS A 285 22.58 -16.94 -29.13
C LYS A 285 22.70 -15.41 -29.15
N ALA A 286 21.98 -14.75 -30.05
CA ALA A 286 21.96 -13.29 -30.16
C ALA A 286 21.35 -12.66 -28.90
N ALA A 287 20.17 -13.10 -28.48
CA ALA A 287 19.47 -12.58 -27.30
C ALA A 287 20.25 -12.83 -26.01
N ARG A 288 20.90 -14.00 -25.87
CA ARG A 288 21.78 -14.27 -24.73
C ARG A 288 22.97 -13.31 -24.68
N LYS A 289 23.59 -13.03 -25.84
CA LYS A 289 24.72 -12.10 -25.93
C LYS A 289 24.32 -10.66 -25.65
N GLU A 290 23.15 -10.22 -26.12
CA GLU A 290 22.59 -8.90 -25.84
C GLU A 290 22.43 -8.67 -24.31
N ARG A 291 21.99 -9.70 -23.59
CA ARG A 291 21.88 -9.69 -22.12
C ARG A 291 23.21 -9.90 -21.38
N ARG A 292 24.33 -10.07 -22.09
CA ARG A 292 25.65 -10.40 -21.53
C ARG A 292 25.66 -11.66 -20.66
N TRP A 293 24.84 -12.65 -21.01
CA TRP A 293 24.75 -13.90 -20.25
C TRP A 293 25.70 -14.98 -20.81
N THR A 294 26.27 -15.80 -19.93
CA THR A 294 27.01 -17.01 -20.31
C THR A 294 26.04 -18.15 -20.63
N GLN A 295 26.47 -19.15 -21.39
CA GLN A 295 25.65 -20.35 -21.65
C GLN A 295 25.29 -21.07 -20.34
N ALA A 296 26.20 -21.10 -19.37
CA ALA A 296 25.96 -21.65 -18.04
C ALA A 296 24.88 -20.88 -17.27
N LYS A 297 24.87 -19.54 -17.37
CA LYS A 297 23.84 -18.70 -16.74
C LYS A 297 22.46 -18.98 -17.32
N LEU A 298 22.33 -19.02 -18.65
CA LEU A 298 21.05 -19.36 -19.31
C LEU A 298 20.58 -20.78 -18.97
N ALA A 299 21.51 -21.75 -18.95
CA ALA A 299 21.23 -23.13 -18.59
C ALA A 299 20.76 -23.27 -17.13
N GLY A 300 21.40 -22.57 -16.20
CA GLY A 300 21.01 -22.52 -14.79
C GLY A 300 19.62 -21.93 -14.59
N THR A 301 19.28 -20.84 -15.29
CA THR A 301 17.94 -20.24 -15.24
C THR A 301 16.85 -21.17 -15.77
N LEU A 302 17.16 -21.97 -16.79
CA LEU A 302 16.25 -22.94 -17.41
C LEU A 302 16.23 -24.30 -16.70
N LYS A 303 17.09 -24.51 -15.68
CA LYS A 303 17.30 -25.82 -15.03
C LYS A 303 17.66 -26.93 -16.03
N VAL A 304 18.44 -26.60 -17.05
CA VAL A 304 18.94 -27.54 -18.06
C VAL A 304 20.46 -27.61 -18.05
N HIS A 305 21.03 -28.63 -18.67
CA HIS A 305 22.47 -28.78 -18.77
C HIS A 305 23.08 -27.77 -19.76
N GLN A 306 24.24 -27.18 -19.45
CA GLN A 306 24.91 -26.19 -20.32
C GLN A 306 25.15 -26.72 -21.74
N SER A 307 25.50 -28.01 -21.87
CA SER A 307 25.71 -28.66 -23.16
C SER A 307 24.45 -28.68 -24.03
N LEU A 308 23.26 -28.64 -23.44
CA LEU A 308 22.00 -28.54 -24.19
C LEU A 308 21.88 -27.18 -24.88
N ILE A 309 22.20 -26.09 -24.16
CA ILE A 309 22.17 -24.74 -24.70
C ILE A 309 23.20 -24.57 -25.82
N ALA A 310 24.42 -25.12 -25.63
CA ALA A 310 25.44 -25.09 -26.67
C ALA A 310 25.01 -25.82 -27.96
N LYS A 311 24.32 -26.96 -27.85
CA LYS A 311 23.78 -27.73 -28.99
C LYS A 311 22.58 -27.03 -29.66
N ILE A 312 21.79 -26.29 -28.91
CA ILE A 312 20.71 -25.46 -29.47
C ILE A 312 21.29 -24.28 -30.24
N GLU A 313 22.26 -23.56 -29.67
CA GLU A 313 22.89 -22.40 -30.31
C GLU A 313 23.71 -22.71 -31.56
N SER A 314 24.18 -23.95 -31.69
CA SER A 314 24.89 -24.46 -32.87
C SER A 314 23.96 -25.00 -33.96
N GLY A 315 22.68 -25.23 -33.64
CA GLY A 315 21.71 -25.84 -34.56
C GLY A 315 21.74 -27.37 -34.57
N ASP A 316 22.65 -28.00 -33.81
CA ASP A 316 22.77 -29.46 -33.70
C ASP A 316 21.56 -30.13 -33.03
N ARG A 317 20.75 -29.36 -32.29
CA ARG A 317 19.53 -29.85 -31.67
C ARG A 317 18.35 -28.90 -31.89
N PRO A 318 17.20 -29.40 -32.38
CA PRO A 318 16.00 -28.58 -32.49
C PRO A 318 15.47 -28.17 -31.12
N ILE A 319 14.87 -26.98 -31.05
CA ILE A 319 14.23 -26.47 -29.84
C ILE A 319 12.89 -27.19 -29.67
N ARG A 320 12.70 -27.84 -28.52
CA ARG A 320 11.41 -28.45 -28.17
C ARG A 320 10.40 -27.36 -27.79
N ALA A 321 9.12 -27.58 -28.08
CA ALA A 321 8.06 -26.58 -27.85
C ALA A 321 7.93 -26.12 -26.38
N ASP A 322 8.18 -27.02 -25.43
CA ASP A 322 8.24 -26.72 -24.00
C ASP A 322 9.37 -25.73 -23.68
N LEU A 323 10.57 -26.02 -24.18
CA LEU A 323 11.75 -25.21 -23.99
C LEU A 323 11.70 -23.88 -24.76
N GLU A 324 11.06 -23.85 -25.93
CA GLU A 324 10.87 -22.64 -26.73
C GLU A 324 10.05 -21.60 -25.97
N THR A 325 8.98 -22.04 -25.31
CA THR A 325 8.13 -21.17 -24.49
C THR A 325 8.92 -20.54 -23.34
N ASP A 326 9.75 -21.33 -22.66
CA ASP A 326 10.58 -20.86 -21.57
C ASP A 326 11.71 -19.93 -22.06
N LEU A 327 12.33 -20.23 -23.21
CA LEU A 327 13.36 -19.40 -23.83
C LEU A 327 12.81 -18.03 -24.24
N ARG A 328 11.65 -18.00 -24.91
CA ARG A 328 10.98 -16.74 -25.29
C ARG A 328 10.66 -15.89 -24.08
N ARG A 329 10.13 -16.50 -23.02
CA ARG A 329 9.81 -15.80 -21.77
C ARG A 329 11.05 -15.28 -21.03
N ILE A 330 12.15 -16.01 -21.03
CA ILE A 330 13.36 -15.63 -20.27
C ILE A 330 14.23 -14.63 -21.02
N LEU A 331 14.25 -14.72 -22.35
CA LEU A 331 15.04 -13.84 -23.23
C LEU A 331 14.23 -12.63 -23.74
N ASP A 332 12.94 -12.55 -23.41
CA ASP A 332 11.96 -11.56 -23.90
C ASP A 332 11.89 -11.51 -25.44
N LEU A 333 11.76 -12.69 -26.07
CA LEU A 333 11.65 -12.89 -27.54
C LEU A 333 10.22 -13.18 -28.01
#